data_AF-A0A060BVY9-F1
#
_entry.id   AF-A0A060BVY9-F1
#
_cell.length_a   1.000
_cell.length_b   1.000
_cell.length_c   1.000
_cell.angle_alpha   90.00
_cell.angle_beta   90.00
_cell.angle_gamma   90.00
#
_symmetry.space_group_name_H-M   'P 1'
#
loop_
_entity.id
_entity.type
_entity.pdbx_description
1 polymer ?
#
loop_
_entity_poly.entity_id
_entity_poly.type
_entity_poly.pdbx_seq_one_letter_code
_entity_poly.pdbx_strand_id
1 'polypeptide(L)' 'MTKFTNDFLWGASTSAYQVEGAWDEGGKEPSIQDIRTPFPNTSDF' A
#
# COMPACT_ATOMS: atom_id res chain seq x y z
N MET A 1 -3.81 33.81 4.62
CA MET A 1 -3.55 32.44 5.10
C MET A 1 -4.85 31.92 5.69
N THR A 2 -5.43 30.87 5.12
CA THR A 2 -6.69 30.26 5.55
C THR A 2 -6.40 29.19 6.61
N LYS A 3 -7.20 29.16 7.69
CA LYS A 3 -7.09 28.14 8.74
C LYS A 3 -7.91 26.91 8.35
N PHE A 4 -7.40 25.72 8.69
CA PHE A 4 -8.18 24.48 8.61
C PHE A 4 -9.37 24.53 9.58
N THR A 5 -10.45 23.82 9.23
CA THR A 5 -11.64 23.68 10.07
C THR A 5 -11.34 22.79 11.29
N ASN A 6 -12.13 22.94 12.37
CA ASN A 6 -11.90 22.19 13.62
C ASN A 6 -12.11 20.67 13.45
N ASP A 7 -12.83 20.26 12.42
CA ASP A 7 -13.16 18.88 12.08
C ASP A 7 -12.26 18.30 10.97
N PHE A 8 -11.17 19.00 10.64
CA PHE A 8 -10.21 18.51 9.65
C PHE A 8 -9.52 17.23 10.14
N LEU A 9 -9.63 16.17 9.34
CA LEU A 9 -9.05 14.86 9.67
C LEU A 9 -7.60 14.78 9.16
N TRP A 10 -6.65 15.01 10.07
CA TRP A 10 -5.25 14.69 9.83
C TRP A 10 -5.04 13.18 9.94
N GLY A 11 -4.47 12.59 8.90
CA GLY A 11 -4.22 11.16 8.87
C GLY A 11 -3.05 10.79 7.97
N ALA A 12 -2.72 9.50 8.01
CA ALA A 12 -1.77 8.85 7.12
C ALA A 12 -2.39 7.55 6.61
N SER A 13 -1.86 7.00 5.53
CA SER A 13 -2.29 5.70 5.01
C SER A 13 -1.11 4.85 4.54
N THR A 14 -1.36 3.55 4.47
CA THR A 14 -0.47 2.54 3.88
C THR A 14 -1.29 1.62 2.96
N SER A 15 -0.62 0.74 2.21
CA SER A 15 -1.23 -0.33 1.43
C SER A 15 -0.71 -1.68 1.90
N ALA A 16 -1.56 -2.71 1.88
CA ALA A 16 -1.26 -4.04 2.39
C ALA A 16 0.06 -4.61 1.84
N TYR A 17 0.21 -4.69 0.51
CA TYR A 17 1.42 -5.22 -0.11
C TYR A 17 2.68 -4.41 0.23
N GLN A 18 2.55 -3.10 0.49
CA GLN A 18 3.68 -2.23 0.81
C GLN A 18 4.23 -2.45 2.22
N VAL A 19 3.43 -2.99 3.16
CA VAL A 19 3.82 -3.01 4.59
C VAL A 19 3.57 -4.33 5.32
N GLU A 20 2.66 -5.19 4.86
CA GLU A 20 2.26 -6.38 5.62
C GLU A 20 3.31 -7.51 5.54
N GLY A 21 3.88 -7.76 4.36
CA GLY A 21 4.73 -8.94 4.14
C GLY A 21 3.93 -10.24 4.18
N ALA A 22 4.52 -11.30 4.74
CA ALA A 22 3.86 -12.59 5.01
C ALA A 22 3.03 -13.13 3.82
N TRP A 23 3.58 -12.98 2.60
CA TRP A 23 2.80 -13.13 1.37
C TRP A 23 2.32 -14.57 1.10
N ASP A 24 2.96 -15.57 1.72
CA ASP A 24 2.69 -17.01 1.65
C ASP A 24 2.39 -17.65 3.02
N GLU A 25 2.10 -16.84 4.04
CA GLU A 25 1.75 -17.33 5.38
C GLU A 25 0.22 -17.28 5.62
N GLY A 26 -0.25 -18.01 6.64
CA GLY A 26 -1.64 -17.89 7.13
C GLY A 26 -2.72 -18.32 6.13
N GLY A 27 -2.37 -19.06 5.08
CA GLY A 27 -3.30 -19.46 4.03
C GLY A 27 -3.57 -18.36 2.99
N LYS A 28 -2.74 -17.29 2.97
CA LYS A 28 -2.77 -16.30 1.89
C LYS A 28 -2.24 -16.92 0.60
N GLU A 29 -3.00 -16.73 -0.47
CA GLU A 29 -2.58 -17.06 -1.82
C GLU A 29 -1.93 -15.85 -2.53
N PRO A 30 -1.16 -16.07 -3.61
CA PRO A 30 -0.53 -14.98 -4.36
C PRO A 30 -1.54 -14.00 -4.95
N SER A 31 -1.28 -12.71 -4.76
CA SER A 31 -1.98 -11.62 -5.44
C SER A 31 -1.37 -11.34 -6.81
N ILE A 32 -2.02 -10.50 -7.62
CA ILE A 32 -1.44 -10.04 -8.90
C ILE A 32 -0.09 -9.36 -8.69
N GLN A 33 0.08 -8.63 -7.59
CA GLN A 33 1.31 -7.94 -7.27
C GLN A 33 2.46 -8.91 -6.98
N ASP A 34 2.16 -10.08 -6.39
CA ASP A 34 3.13 -11.14 -6.10
C ASP A 34 3.65 -11.82 -7.39
N ILE A 35 2.83 -11.87 -8.44
CA ILE A 35 3.13 -12.64 -9.67
C ILE A 35 3.45 -11.77 -10.90
N ARG A 36 3.21 -10.46 -10.84
CA ARG A 36 3.46 -9.58 -12.00
C ARG A 36 4.94 -9.44 -12.27
N THR A 37 5.30 -9.31 -13.53
CA THR A 37 6.63 -8.83 -13.91
C THR A 37 6.68 -7.30 -13.75
N PRO A 38 7.66 -6.74 -13.02
CA PRO A 38 7.81 -5.29 -12.92
C PRO A 38 8.09 -4.66 -14.29
N PHE A 39 7.45 -3.52 -14.58
CA PHE A 39 7.83 -2.75 -15.76
C PHE A 39 9.16 -2.04 -15.49
N PRO A 40 10.07 -1.97 -16.47
CA PRO A 40 11.31 -1.22 -16.33
C PRO A 40 11.02 0.24 -15.92
N ASN A 41 11.83 0.77 -15.00
CA ASN A 41 11.72 2.15 -14.49
C ASN A 41 10.37 2.48 -13.81
N THR A 42 9.68 1.48 -13.26
CA THR A 42 8.48 1.68 -12.43
C THR A 42 8.68 1.12 -11.04
N SER A 43 7.86 1.59 -10.09
CA SER A 43 7.81 1.02 -8.73
C SER A 43 7.39 -0.45 -8.78
N ASP A 44 8.04 -1.27 -7.96
CA ASP A 44 7.70 -2.67 -7.72
C ASP A 44 6.55 -2.83 -6.70
N PHE A 45 6.14 -1.73 -6.07
CA PHE A 45 4.91 -1.62 -5.28
C PHE A 45 3.83 -0.83 -6.02
#